data_AF-A0A2P6PBF5-F1
#
_entry.id   AF-A0A2P6PBF5-F1
#
_cell.length_a   1.000
_cell.length_b   1.000
_cell.length_c   1.000
_cell.angle_alpha   90.00
_cell.angle_beta   90.00
_cell.angle_gamma   90.00
#
_symmetry.space_group_name_H-M   'P 1'
#
loop_
_entity.id
_entity.type
_entity.pdbx_description
1 polymer ?
#
loop_
_entity_poly.entity_id
_entity_poly.type
_entity_poly.pdbx_seq_one_letter_code
_entity_poly.pdbx_strand_id
1 'polypeptide(L)'
;MYWQPEARGMFTVKTTYWIARECVLSDALTATSNGDPFKPLWKKLWNSKILGKVQIYVWCACHDLLPTRDRLLLKGYDGDPSCLICQHRLEDTKHLFCQYPIATKLFLLHNSL
;
A
#
# COMPACT_ATOMS: atom_id res chain seq x y z
N MET A 1 -13.25 -30.79 -12.39
CA MET A 1 -12.17 -30.07 -13.06
C MET A 1 -11.79 -30.86 -14.30
N TYR A 2 -12.08 -30.33 -15.48
CA TYR A 2 -11.96 -31.05 -16.74
C TYR A 2 -10.70 -30.57 -17.46
N TRP A 3 -9.63 -31.38 -17.40
CA TRP A 3 -8.36 -31.14 -18.09
C TRP A 3 -8.42 -31.84 -19.45
N GLN A 4 -8.85 -31.14 -20.50
CA GLN A 4 -8.75 -31.67 -21.86
C GLN A 4 -7.38 -31.33 -22.47
N PRO A 5 -6.60 -32.31 -22.93
CA PRO A 5 -5.46 -32.06 -23.79
C PRO A 5 -5.92 -31.54 -25.15
N GLU A 6 -5.12 -30.65 -25.73
CA GLU A 6 -5.27 -30.21 -27.12
C GLU A 6 -5.08 -31.39 -28.09
N ALA A 7 -5.57 -31.30 -29.33
CA ALA A 7 -5.59 -32.40 -30.30
C ALA A 7 -4.21 -33.05 -30.60
N ARG A 8 -3.10 -32.41 -30.20
CA ARG A 8 -1.73 -32.93 -30.31
C ARG A 8 -1.15 -33.51 -29.01
N GLY A 9 -1.93 -33.57 -27.92
CA GLY A 9 -1.53 -34.17 -26.65
C GLY A 9 -0.46 -33.42 -25.84
N MET A 10 -0.05 -32.22 -26.26
CA MET A 10 1.00 -31.46 -25.58
C MET A 10 0.42 -30.33 -24.73
N PHE A 11 0.69 -30.38 -23.43
CA PHE A 11 0.37 -29.29 -22.51
C PHE A 11 1.51 -28.27 -22.48
N THR A 12 1.20 -26.99 -22.65
CA THR A 12 2.17 -25.90 -22.51
C THR A 12 1.72 -24.92 -21.43
N VAL A 13 2.68 -24.25 -20.79
CA VAL A 13 2.40 -23.17 -19.82
C VAL A 13 1.55 -22.06 -20.46
N LYS A 14 1.72 -21.84 -21.76
CA LYS A 14 0.93 -20.87 -22.53
C LYS A 14 -0.54 -21.28 -22.59
N THR A 15 -0.86 -22.50 -23.01
CA THR A 15 -2.25 -22.95 -23.17
C THR A 15 -2.97 -23.06 -21.83
N THR A 16 -2.28 -23.51 -20.78
CA THR A 16 -2.82 -23.54 -19.42
C THR A 16 -3.11 -22.14 -18.86
N TYR A 17 -2.24 -21.16 -19.11
CA TYR A 17 -2.48 -19.77 -18.73
C TYR A 17 -3.69 -19.18 -19.46
N TRP A 18 -3.85 -19.45 -20.76
CA TRP A 18 -5.02 -18.98 -21.52
C TRP A 18 -6.33 -19.56 -20.96
N ILE A 19 -6.40 -20.87 -20.72
CA ILE A 19 -7.58 -21.53 -20.15
C ILE A 19 -7.87 -21.00 -18.74
N ALA A 20 -6.84 -20.85 -17.89
CA ALA A 20 -7.02 -20.30 -16.55
C ALA A 20 -7.54 -18.85 -16.60
N ARG A 21 -7.01 -18.03 -17.52
CA ARG A 21 -7.44 -16.64 -17.69
C ARG A 21 -8.90 -16.56 -18.16
N GLU A 22 -9.28 -17.38 -19.12
CA GLU A 22 -10.59 -17.30 -19.78
C GLU A 22 -11.69 -18.00 -18.99
N CYS A 23 -11.40 -19.16 -18.39
CA CYS A 23 -12.40 -19.95 -17.66
C CYS A 23 -12.47 -19.64 -16.15
N VAL A 24 -11.38 -19.14 -15.54
CA VAL A 24 -11.32 -18.96 -14.07
C VAL A 24 -11.27 -17.50 -13.68
N LEU A 25 -10.59 -16.67 -14.47
CA LEU A 25 -10.33 -15.27 -14.11
C LEU A 25 -11.16 -14.26 -14.90
N SER A 26 -11.94 -14.67 -15.91
CA SER A 26 -12.71 -13.72 -16.75
C SER A 26 -13.67 -12.86 -15.91
N ASP A 27 -14.45 -13.47 -15.03
CA ASP A 27 -15.38 -12.73 -14.15
C ASP A 27 -14.65 -11.94 -13.06
N ALA A 28 -13.54 -12.48 -12.53
CA ALA A 28 -12.73 -11.80 -11.52
C ALA A 28 -11.98 -10.57 -12.05
N LEU A 29 -11.59 -10.59 -13.33
CA LEU A 29 -10.88 -9.49 -14.01
C LEU A 29 -11.83 -8.47 -14.63
N THR A 30 -13.08 -8.85 -14.91
CA THR A 30 -14.13 -7.94 -15.42
C THR A 30 -14.96 -7.31 -14.31
N ALA A 31 -14.80 -7.77 -13.06
CA ALA A 31 -15.33 -7.09 -11.89
C ALA A 31 -14.75 -5.68 -11.77
N THR A 32 -15.43 -4.71 -12.36
CA THR A 32 -15.13 -3.30 -12.15
C THR A 32 -15.52 -2.96 -10.72
N SER A 33 -14.54 -2.97 -9.81
CA SER A 33 -14.71 -2.30 -8.52
C SER A 33 -15.17 -0.88 -8.82
N ASN A 34 -16.23 -0.39 -8.16
CA ASN A 34 -16.54 1.04 -8.12
C ASN A 34 -15.21 1.78 -7.94
N GLY A 35 -14.81 2.56 -8.95
CA GLY A 35 -13.43 3.02 -9.07
C GLY A 35 -12.97 3.71 -7.79
N ASP A 36 -11.70 3.53 -7.44
CA ASP A 36 -11.11 4.13 -6.24
C ASP A 36 -11.51 5.62 -6.13
N PRO A 37 -12.23 6.03 -5.07
CA PRO A 37 -12.67 7.42 -4.90
C PRO A 37 -11.49 8.41 -4.82
N PHE A 38 -10.29 7.92 -4.49
CA PHE A 38 -9.06 8.69 -4.45
C PHE A 38 -8.26 8.66 -5.76
N LYS A 39 -8.78 8.04 -6.84
CA LYS A 39 -8.17 8.07 -8.19
C LYS A 39 -7.70 9.46 -8.65
N PRO A 40 -8.45 10.57 -8.48
CA PRO A 40 -7.95 11.90 -8.84
C PRO A 40 -6.79 12.37 -7.96
N LEU A 41 -6.76 11.98 -6.68
CA LEU A 41 -5.65 12.27 -5.76
C LEU A 41 -4.39 11.55 -6.21
N TRP A 42 -4.48 10.25 -6.52
CA TRP A 42 -3.34 9.46 -7.00
C TRP A 42 -2.79 10.01 -8.30
N LYS A 43 -3.65 10.41 -9.24
CA LYS A 43 -3.21 11.06 -10.48
C LYS A 43 -2.40 12.31 -10.18
N LYS A 44 -2.79 13.14 -9.20
CA LYS A 44 -2.01 14.32 -8.81
C LYS A 44 -0.70 13.94 -8.11
N LEU A 45 -0.73 12.96 -7.22
CA LEU A 45 0.45 12.50 -6.49
C LEU A 45 1.55 12.01 -7.43
N TRP A 46 1.21 11.13 -8.37
CA TRP A 46 2.18 10.56 -9.30
C TRP A 46 2.69 11.55 -10.37
N ASN A 47 1.89 12.57 -10.71
CA ASN A 47 2.31 13.64 -11.63
C ASN A 47 3.04 14.80 -10.92
N SER A 48 3.23 14.73 -9.60
CA SER A 48 3.93 15.78 -8.86
C SER A 48 5.45 15.72 -9.11
N LYS A 49 6.11 16.88 -9.14
CA LYS A 49 7.57 16.99 -9.30
C LYS A 49 8.33 16.74 -7.99
N ILE A 50 7.97 15.71 -7.24
CA ILE A 50 8.66 15.31 -5.99
C ILE A 50 9.40 13.99 -6.21
N LEU A 51 10.34 13.67 -5.33
CA LEU A 51 11.06 12.38 -5.40
C LEU A 51 10.05 11.22 -5.31
N GLY A 52 10.22 10.21 -6.17
CA GLY A 52 9.35 9.02 -6.18
C GLY A 52 9.28 8.31 -4.82
N LYS A 53 10.37 8.33 -4.05
CA LYS A 53 10.39 7.83 -2.66
C LYS A 53 9.35 8.53 -1.79
N VAL A 54 9.22 9.85 -1.89
CA VAL A 54 8.22 10.64 -1.14
C VAL A 54 6.80 10.31 -1.62
N GLN A 55 6.59 10.14 -2.93
CA GLN A 55 5.29 9.73 -3.47
C GLN A 55 4.84 8.39 -2.90
N ILE A 56 5.76 7.41 -2.84
CA ILE A 56 5.49 6.10 -2.23
C ILE A 56 5.15 6.23 -0.75
N TYR A 57 5.91 7.04 0.01
CA TYR A 57 5.60 7.26 1.44
C TYR A 57 4.21 7.85 1.66
N VAL A 58 3.83 8.87 0.87
CA VAL A 58 2.50 9.49 0.96
C VAL A 58 1.42 8.49 0.60
N TRP A 59 1.60 7.72 -0.47
CA TRP A 59 0.66 6.67 -0.86
C TRP A 59 0.49 5.62 0.25
N CYS A 60 1.60 5.12 0.82
CA CYS A 60 1.57 4.20 1.94
C CYS A 60 0.89 4.80 3.18
N ALA A 61 1.12 6.09 3.46
CA ALA A 61 0.50 6.78 4.59
C ALA A 61 -1.02 6.85 4.44
N CYS A 62 -1.52 7.19 3.26
CA CYS A 62 -2.96 7.28 3.00
C CYS A 62 -3.68 5.93 3.02
N HIS A 63 -2.96 4.83 2.77
CA HIS A 63 -3.48 3.47 2.89
C HIS A 63 -3.22 2.82 4.26
N ASP A 64 -2.68 3.58 5.21
CA ASP A 64 -2.27 3.09 6.53
C ASP A 64 -1.37 1.84 6.46
N LEU A 65 -0.50 1.80 5.46
CA LEU A 65 0.46 0.72 5.21
C LEU A 65 1.78 0.94 5.96
N LEU A 66 1.94 2.12 6.58
CA LEU A 66 3.13 2.42 7.37
C LEU A 66 3.15 1.57 8.64
N PRO A 67 4.35 1.19 9.12
CA PRO A 67 4.51 0.42 10.35
C PRO A 67 4.34 1.34 11.58
N THR A 68 3.19 1.97 11.71
CA THR A 68 2.82 2.77 12.89
C THR A 68 2.38 1.85 14.02
N ARG A 69 2.49 2.32 15.27
CA ARG A 69 2.18 1.49 16.45
C ARG A 69 0.74 1.01 16.46
N ASP A 70 -0.23 1.85 16.05
CA ASP A 70 -1.63 1.44 15.88
C ASP A 70 -1.76 0.20 14.96
N ARG A 71 -1.04 0.19 13.83
CA ARG A 71 -1.06 -0.91 12.86
C ARG A 71 -0.33 -2.15 13.35
N LEU A 72 0.74 -1.97 14.13
CA LEU A 72 1.49 -3.07 14.72
C LEU A 72 0.68 -3.76 15.82
N LEU A 73 -0.04 -3.01 16.68
CA LEU A 73 -0.93 -3.57 17.70
C LEU A 73 -2.03 -4.43 17.07
N LEU A 74 -2.64 -3.95 15.97
CA LEU A 74 -3.62 -4.73 15.22
C LEU A 74 -3.06 -6.05 14.66
N LYS A 75 -1.74 -6.14 14.48
CA LYS A 75 -1.04 -7.33 14.01
C LYS A 75 -0.49 -8.20 15.16
N GLY A 76 -0.84 -7.90 16.41
CA GLY A 76 -0.45 -8.70 17.58
C GLY A 76 0.87 -8.28 18.23
N TYR A 77 1.39 -7.09 17.95
CA TYR A 77 2.48 -6.51 18.73
C TYR A 77 1.99 -6.16 20.16
N ASP A 78 2.80 -6.44 21.18
CA ASP A 78 2.43 -6.30 22.61
C ASP A 78 3.16 -5.17 23.36
N GLY A 79 4.02 -4.42 22.67
CA GLY A 79 4.79 -3.35 23.31
C GLY A 79 4.04 -2.02 23.40
N ASP A 80 4.76 -0.98 23.88
CA ASP A 80 4.19 0.35 24.10
C ASP A 80 3.59 0.95 22.80
N PRO A 81 2.30 1.35 22.82
CA PRO A 81 1.63 2.01 21.69
C PRO A 81 2.05 3.47 21.49
N SER A 82 2.78 4.03 22.45
CA SER A 82 3.14 5.44 22.47
C SER A 82 4.09 5.82 21.33
N CYS A 83 3.97 7.05 20.84
CA CYS A 83 4.84 7.60 19.82
C CYS A 83 6.25 7.81 20.37
N LEU A 84 7.25 7.25 19.69
CA LEU A 84 8.65 7.36 20.13
C LEU A 84 9.21 8.79 20.03
N ILE A 85 8.59 9.65 19.21
CA ILE A 85 9.11 11.00 18.90
C ILE A 85 8.62 12.05 19.90
N CYS A 86 7.38 11.94 20.36
CA CYS A 86 6.75 12.93 21.22
C CYS A 86 6.03 12.34 22.44
N GLN A 87 6.13 11.01 22.63
CA GLN A 87 5.51 10.28 23.74
C GLN A 87 3.98 10.44 23.79
N HIS A 88 3.35 10.79 22.66
CA HIS A 88 1.90 10.78 22.56
C HIS A 88 1.38 9.36 22.73
N ARG A 89 0.20 9.22 23.37
CA ARG A 89 -0.35 7.92 23.81
C ARG A 89 -0.51 6.87 22.70
N LEU A 90 -0.73 7.30 21.45
CA LEU A 90 -0.86 6.40 20.32
C LEU A 90 -0.17 6.99 19.09
N GLU A 91 0.74 6.22 18.50
CA GLU A 91 1.31 6.57 17.19
C GLU A 91 0.41 6.06 16.06
N ASP A 92 -0.32 6.98 15.43
CA ASP A 92 -1.08 6.74 14.20
C ASP A 92 -0.56 7.62 13.05
N THR A 93 -0.98 7.32 11.81
CA THR A 93 -0.60 8.07 10.62
C THR A 93 -1.00 9.54 10.71
N LYS A 94 -2.18 9.85 11.26
CA LYS A 94 -2.66 11.23 11.43
C LYS A 94 -1.79 12.01 12.41
N HIS A 95 -1.41 11.40 13.52
CA HIS A 95 -0.53 11.99 14.50
C HIS A 95 0.83 12.28 13.87
N LEU A 96 1.40 11.31 13.17
CA LEU A 96 2.72 11.41 12.55
C LEU A 96 2.80 12.51 11.47
N PHE A 97 1.75 12.67 10.64
CA PHE A 97 1.77 13.59 9.49
C PHE A 97 1.00 14.90 9.68
N CYS A 98 -0.08 14.90 10.45
CA CYS A 98 -0.99 16.06 10.56
C CYS A 98 -0.84 16.80 11.89
N GLN A 99 -0.63 16.08 12.99
CA GLN A 99 -0.57 16.68 14.33
C GLN A 99 0.86 16.99 14.76
N TYR A 100 1.81 16.22 14.24
CA TYR A 100 3.22 16.38 14.54
C TYR A 100 3.95 16.96 13.32
N PRO A 101 4.46 18.21 13.38
CA PRO A 101 5.25 18.75 12.30
C PRO A 101 6.66 18.14 12.35
N ILE A 102 6.78 16.93 11.79
CA ILE A 102 8.05 16.19 11.65
C ILE A 102 9.14 17.06 11.05
N ALA A 103 8.78 17.92 10.09
CA ALA A 103 9.71 18.85 9.46
C ALA A 103 10.43 19.72 10.48
N THR A 104 9.71 20.32 11.44
CA THR A 104 10.30 21.26 12.40
C THR A 104 11.32 20.60 13.32
N LYS A 105 11.08 19.36 13.79
CA LYS A 105 12.07 18.65 14.62
C LYS A 105 13.28 18.18 13.81
N LEU A 106 13.11 17.73 12.57
CA LEU A 106 14.24 17.35 11.73
C LEU A 106 15.13 18.56 11.40
N PHE A 107 14.53 19.72 11.13
CA PHE A 107 15.28 20.97 10.96
C PHE A 107 16.03 21.38 12.24
N LEU A 108 15.41 21.24 13.42
CA LEU A 108 16.09 21.55 14.69
C LEU A 108 17.23 20.58 15.00
N LEU A 109 17.06 19.27 14.73
CA LEU A 109 18.09 18.25 14.94
C LEU A 109 19.28 18.39 13.98
N HIS A 110 19.04 18.87 12.75
CA HIS A 110 20.12 19.14 11.78
C HIS A 110 20.88 20.45 12.07
N ASN A 111 20.29 21.41 12.79
CA ASN A 111 20.96 22.66 13.19
C ASN A 111 21.62 22.60 14.58
N SER A 112 21.55 21.44 15.24
CA SER A 112 22.21 21.17 16.53
C SER A 112 23.45 20.27 16.41
N LEU A 113 23.96 20.06 15.19
CA LEU A 113 25.27 19.44 14.91
C LEU A 113 26.19 20.47 14.27
#